data_AF-A0A955TIK8-F1
#
_entry.id   AF-A0A955TIK8-F1
#
_cell.length_a   1.000
_cell.length_b   1.000
_cell.length_c   1.000
_cell.angle_alpha   90.00
_cell.angle_beta   90.00
_cell.angle_gamma   90.00
#
_symmetry.space_group_name_H-M   'P 1'
#
loop_
_entity.id
_entity.type
_entity.pdbx_description
1 polymer ?
#
loop_
_entity_poly.entity_id
_entity_poly.type
_entity_poly.pdbx_seq_one_letter_code
_entity_poly.pdbx_strand_id
1 'polypeptide(L)'
;MWEVDDFAKINPPATGQNRSPLEHLLRIGATNAEFLGRASNLIEQVPPSFACFAQLPYSAVSREHVILRPGKSRIFEIHLFPASISIQQSGEQDLRGLALEPTNDGNFLITQAIGITKYWGIRKEWFPAYQRMVTPTGLKDGIVVPSENSWLKDHRSIDAKGYENDLARRLLQDFLIGLKRILPLELAQEYAVLLNYFVMPFPGRITYGGSPVPTVSKLKIVQPFRQEQKVTETKMRKSVFLSYGGPDAAIAERLRSDLVDNKIDTWWFPENAQWGEKLHHEIRKNIGKYDRLLLICSRRSMIRTGVLHELEEVFEREAQEGGNSIAIPIALDGVLDEDWWLYEPDPLGEPVQSNLDEDEILRRQSLALRLRNRVAGDLKGSLPGDDKWKKALEKIIDIL
;
A
#
# COMPACT_ATOMS: atom_id res chain seq x y z
N MET A 1 -7.61 24.01 9.13
CA MET A 1 -7.68 23.30 7.84
C MET A 1 -7.05 24.24 6.82
N TRP A 2 -6.16 23.74 5.97
CA TRP A 2 -5.49 24.57 4.96
C TRP A 2 -6.48 24.99 3.87
N GLU A 3 -6.59 26.29 3.59
CA GLU A 3 -7.39 26.81 2.48
C GLU A 3 -6.56 26.94 1.20
N VAL A 4 -7.21 26.98 0.03
CA VAL A 4 -6.53 27.15 -1.27
C VAL A 4 -5.63 28.38 -1.30
N ASP A 5 -6.08 29.47 -0.69
CA ASP A 5 -5.33 30.72 -0.60
C ASP A 5 -4.06 30.58 0.24
N ASP A 6 -4.05 29.70 1.25
CA ASP A 6 -2.86 29.44 2.06
C ASP A 6 -1.79 28.72 1.23
N PHE A 7 -2.21 27.73 0.42
CA PHE A 7 -1.33 27.08 -0.54
C PHE A 7 -0.80 28.05 -1.60
N ALA A 8 -1.62 28.98 -2.08
CA ALA A 8 -1.21 29.94 -3.10
C ALA A 8 -0.14 30.90 -2.56
N LYS A 9 -0.29 31.40 -1.33
CA LYS A 9 0.66 32.33 -0.70
C LYS A 9 2.06 31.72 -0.53
N ILE A 10 2.15 30.47 -0.09
CA ILE A 10 3.43 29.76 0.12
C ILE A 10 4.05 29.22 -1.18
N ASN A 11 3.32 29.27 -2.29
CA ASN A 11 3.80 28.89 -3.62
C ASN A 11 3.64 30.05 -4.60
N PRO A 12 4.38 31.15 -4.46
CA PRO A 12 4.34 32.23 -5.44
C PRO A 12 4.91 31.79 -6.80
N PRO A 13 4.55 32.46 -7.90
CA PRO A 13 5.27 32.36 -9.16
C PRO A 13 6.75 32.69 -8.99
N ALA A 14 7.63 31.94 -9.66
CA ALA A 14 9.04 32.32 -9.73
C ALA A 14 9.22 33.59 -10.58
N THR A 15 10.35 34.28 -10.42
CA THR A 15 10.68 35.46 -11.23
C THR A 15 10.59 35.14 -12.72
N GLY A 16 9.79 35.92 -13.45
CA GLY A 16 9.56 35.73 -14.89
C GLY A 16 8.53 34.65 -15.25
N GLN A 17 7.90 33.99 -14.27
CA GLN A 17 6.78 33.08 -14.51
C GLN A 17 5.45 33.80 -14.28
N ASN A 18 4.51 33.62 -15.20
CA ASN A 18 3.16 34.17 -15.09
C ASN A 18 2.27 33.37 -14.12
N ARG A 19 2.72 32.20 -13.66
CA ARG A 19 1.93 31.24 -12.88
C ARG A 19 2.80 30.57 -11.85
N SER A 20 2.19 30.16 -10.74
CA SER A 20 2.90 29.39 -9.72
C SER A 20 2.96 27.89 -10.02
N PRO A 21 3.89 27.15 -9.38
CA PRO A 21 3.89 25.70 -9.44
C PRO A 21 2.56 25.07 -9.02
N LEU A 22 1.91 25.61 -7.99
CA LEU A 22 0.60 25.15 -7.53
C LEU A 22 -0.49 25.40 -8.58
N GLU A 23 -0.56 26.62 -9.13
CA GLU A 23 -1.56 26.97 -10.14
C GLU A 23 -1.41 26.07 -11.38
N HIS A 24 -0.17 25.77 -11.77
CA HIS A 24 0.11 24.83 -12.84
C HIS A 24 -0.45 23.42 -12.55
N LEU A 25 -0.17 22.87 -11.36
CA LEU A 25 -0.62 21.54 -10.95
C LEU A 25 -2.15 21.44 -10.88
N LEU A 26 -2.82 22.44 -10.30
CA LEU A 26 -4.28 22.51 -10.24
C LEU A 26 -4.89 22.54 -11.66
N ARG A 27 -4.32 23.35 -12.56
CA ARG A 27 -4.80 23.47 -13.93
C ARG A 27 -4.68 22.18 -14.74
N ILE A 28 -3.57 21.45 -14.60
CA ILE A 28 -3.38 20.18 -15.32
C ILE A 28 -4.09 19.00 -14.65
N GLY A 29 -4.86 19.27 -13.59
CA GLY A 29 -5.58 18.26 -12.81
C GLY A 29 -4.66 17.30 -12.07
N ALA A 30 -3.42 17.69 -11.76
CA ALA A 30 -2.46 16.86 -11.03
C ALA A 30 -2.83 16.64 -9.56
N THR A 31 -3.64 17.55 -9.00
CA THR A 31 -4.13 17.51 -7.62
C THR A 31 -5.32 18.47 -7.44
N ASN A 32 -5.88 18.53 -6.23
CA ASN A 32 -6.91 19.49 -5.83
C ASN A 32 -6.69 19.96 -4.38
N ALA A 33 -7.48 20.94 -3.94
CA ALA A 33 -7.40 21.51 -2.58
C ALA A 33 -7.56 20.45 -1.49
N GLU A 34 -8.46 19.49 -1.69
CA GLU A 34 -8.75 18.43 -0.72
C GLU A 34 -7.53 17.54 -0.49
N PHE A 35 -6.89 17.06 -1.56
CA PHE A 35 -5.70 16.21 -1.45
C PHE A 35 -4.51 16.94 -0.84
N LEU A 36 -4.34 18.23 -1.17
CA LEU A 36 -3.30 19.07 -0.57
C LEU A 36 -3.54 19.31 0.93
N GLY A 37 -4.79 19.57 1.32
CA GLY A 37 -5.20 19.73 2.71
C GLY A 37 -4.99 18.46 3.53
N ARG A 38 -5.41 17.30 2.99
CA ARG A 38 -5.19 15.99 3.60
C ARG A 38 -3.70 15.71 3.81
N ALA A 39 -2.88 15.89 2.78
CA ALA A 39 -1.44 15.66 2.87
C ALA A 39 -0.76 16.61 3.87
N SER A 40 -1.17 17.88 3.92
CA SER A 40 -0.61 18.84 4.88
C SER A 40 -0.91 18.42 6.31
N ASN A 41 -2.15 18.00 6.60
CA ASN A 41 -2.52 17.47 7.91
C ASN A 41 -1.71 16.21 8.28
N LEU A 42 -1.46 15.31 7.33
CA LEU A 42 -0.66 14.10 7.55
C LEU A 42 0.80 14.44 7.88
N ILE A 43 1.40 15.40 7.15
CA ILE A 43 2.78 15.84 7.41
C ILE A 43 2.90 16.48 8.81
N GLU A 44 1.92 17.30 9.20
CA GLU A 44 1.89 17.98 10.50
C GLU A 44 1.81 17.03 11.68
N GLN A 45 1.20 15.84 11.50
CA GLN A 45 1.09 14.83 12.55
C GLN A 45 2.41 14.10 12.82
N VAL A 46 3.32 14.02 11.84
CA VAL A 46 4.55 13.20 11.94
C VAL A 46 5.80 13.96 11.48
N PRO A 47 6.15 15.12 12.08
CA PRO A 47 7.33 15.88 11.68
C PRO A 47 8.64 15.23 12.17
N PRO A 48 9.76 15.39 11.44
CA PRO A 48 9.85 15.93 10.09
C PRO A 48 9.47 14.85 9.06
N SER A 49 8.39 15.07 8.33
CA SER A 49 7.95 14.26 7.18
C SER A 49 7.62 15.15 6.00
N PHE A 50 7.33 14.53 4.87
CA PHE A 50 6.82 15.20 3.69
C PHE A 50 5.98 14.23 2.87
N ALA A 51 5.23 14.78 1.91
CA ALA A 51 4.40 14.00 1.01
C ALA A 51 4.96 13.96 -0.41
N CYS A 52 4.66 12.90 -1.14
CA CYS A 52 4.80 12.80 -2.58
C CYS A 52 3.47 12.40 -3.20
N PHE A 53 3.24 12.87 -4.42
CA PHE A 53 1.98 12.71 -5.12
C PHE A 53 2.26 12.11 -6.49
N ALA A 54 1.37 11.24 -6.96
CA ALA A 54 1.30 10.83 -8.36
C ALA A 54 -0.13 10.43 -8.69
N GLN A 55 -0.43 10.32 -9.97
CA GLN A 55 -1.71 9.83 -10.45
C GLN A 55 -1.55 8.51 -11.19
N LEU A 56 -2.53 7.63 -11.01
CA LEU A 56 -2.69 6.40 -11.75
C LEU A 56 -3.83 6.59 -12.76
N PRO A 57 -3.67 6.18 -14.03
CA PRO A 57 -4.66 6.40 -15.08
C PRO A 57 -5.89 5.48 -14.98
N TYR A 58 -6.13 4.87 -13.82
CA TYR A 58 -7.21 3.94 -13.54
C TYR A 58 -7.69 4.12 -12.10
N SER A 59 -8.92 3.68 -11.85
CA SER A 59 -9.51 3.63 -10.52
C SER A 59 -8.98 2.43 -9.74
N ALA A 60 -8.04 2.68 -8.84
CA ALA A 60 -7.66 1.78 -7.77
C ALA A 60 -8.29 2.24 -6.46
N VAL A 61 -9.04 1.34 -5.82
CA VAL A 61 -9.57 1.52 -4.48
C VAL A 61 -8.76 0.66 -3.54
N SER A 62 -7.89 1.28 -2.73
CA SER A 62 -7.38 0.62 -1.52
C SER A 62 -8.19 1.13 -0.34
N ARG A 63 -8.71 0.22 0.49
CA ARG A 63 -9.38 0.59 1.75
C ARG A 63 -8.36 0.92 2.86
N GLU A 64 -7.06 0.68 2.63
CA GLU A 64 -6.00 0.81 3.63
C GLU A 64 -4.75 1.51 3.07
N HIS A 65 -4.02 2.17 3.96
CA HIS A 65 -2.70 2.73 3.66
C HIS A 65 -1.67 1.60 3.68
N VAL A 66 -0.84 1.52 2.64
CA VAL A 66 0.19 0.48 2.57
C VAL A 66 1.49 1.03 3.12
N ILE A 67 1.96 0.43 4.21
CA ILE A 67 3.29 0.72 4.78
C ILE A 67 4.32 -0.14 4.06
N LEU A 68 5.27 0.50 3.38
CA LEU A 68 6.31 -0.15 2.59
C LEU A 68 7.69 0.20 3.12
N ARG A 69 8.61 -0.76 3.01
CA ARG A 69 10.05 -0.54 3.18
C ARG A 69 10.80 -0.56 1.84
N PRO A 70 10.86 0.56 1.08
CA PRO A 70 11.75 0.65 -0.08
C PRO A 70 13.21 0.67 0.43
N GLY A 71 13.82 -0.51 0.55
CA GLY A 71 15.20 -0.71 1.04
C GLY A 71 15.29 -0.99 2.55
N LYS A 72 16.52 -0.96 3.10
CA LYS A 72 16.82 -1.42 4.48
C LYS A 72 16.34 -0.51 5.61
N SER A 73 15.84 0.71 5.36
CA SER A 73 15.63 1.68 6.47
C SER A 73 14.60 2.79 6.25
N ARG A 74 13.81 2.78 5.16
CA ARG A 74 12.82 3.83 4.90
C ARG A 74 11.43 3.25 5.00
N ILE A 75 10.56 3.90 5.75
CA ILE A 75 9.14 3.55 5.84
C ILE A 75 8.37 4.55 4.98
N PHE A 76 7.55 4.04 4.07
CA PHE A 76 6.70 4.79 3.16
C PHE A 76 5.26 4.37 3.40
N GLU A 77 4.41 5.32 3.79
CA GLU A 77 2.98 5.09 3.89
C GLU A 77 2.31 5.60 2.61
N ILE A 78 1.69 4.72 1.83
CA ILE A 78 1.04 5.10 0.57
C ILE A 78 -0.48 4.98 0.72
N HIS A 79 -1.15 6.10 0.48
CA HIS A 79 -2.60 6.21 0.43
C HIS A 79 -3.05 6.31 -1.03
N LEU A 80 -4.08 5.54 -1.39
CA LEU A 80 -4.70 5.58 -2.72
C LEU A 80 -6.12 6.12 -2.59
N PHE A 81 -6.38 7.26 -3.22
CA PHE A 81 -7.69 7.89 -3.22
C PHE A 81 -8.29 7.87 -4.63
N PRO A 82 -9.53 7.37 -4.81
CA PRO A 82 -10.23 7.55 -6.07
C PRO A 82 -10.44 9.05 -6.32
N ALA A 83 -10.22 9.49 -7.55
CA ALA A 83 -10.39 10.88 -7.95
C ALA A 83 -11.09 10.95 -9.31
N SER A 84 -11.97 11.92 -9.45
CA SER A 84 -12.61 12.25 -10.73
C SER A 84 -11.92 13.48 -11.30
N ILE A 85 -11.39 13.39 -12.51
CA ILE A 85 -10.81 14.55 -13.20
C ILE A 85 -11.67 14.93 -14.40
N SER A 86 -11.99 16.22 -14.48
CA SER A 86 -12.60 16.82 -15.65
C SER A 86 -11.50 17.35 -16.56
N ILE A 87 -11.41 16.83 -17.78
CA ILE A 87 -10.51 17.37 -18.79
C ILE A 87 -11.27 18.51 -19.47
N GLN A 88 -11.08 19.75 -19.01
CA GLN A 88 -11.54 20.90 -19.79
C GLN A 88 -10.79 20.88 -21.12
N GLN A 89 -11.53 20.83 -22.24
CA GLN A 89 -11.00 20.89 -23.60
C GLN A 89 -10.28 22.22 -23.83
N SER A 90 -9.07 22.40 -23.32
CA SER A 90 -8.23 23.55 -23.64
C SER A 90 -6.99 23.08 -24.37
N GLY A 91 -7.09 23.02 -25.71
CA GLY A 91 -5.98 22.94 -26.64
C GLY A 91 -5.74 21.56 -27.24
N GLU A 92 -6.28 21.35 -28.44
CA GLU A 92 -5.80 20.43 -29.50
C GLU A 92 -4.97 19.21 -29.06
N GLN A 93 -5.56 18.31 -28.27
CA GLN A 93 -5.15 16.92 -28.28
C GLN A 93 -6.37 16.08 -28.60
N ASP A 94 -6.32 15.46 -29.78
CA ASP A 94 -7.37 14.60 -30.31
C ASP A 94 -7.63 13.43 -29.34
N LEU A 95 -8.74 13.53 -28.61
CA LEU A 95 -9.19 12.55 -27.60
C LEU A 95 -9.81 11.29 -28.24
N ARG A 96 -9.84 11.18 -29.57
CA ARG A 96 -10.48 10.09 -30.36
C ARG A 96 -9.81 8.70 -30.24
N GLY A 97 -9.07 8.43 -29.16
CA GLY A 97 -8.41 7.14 -28.94
C GLY A 97 -8.28 6.73 -27.48
N LEU A 98 -9.04 7.34 -26.57
CA LEU A 98 -9.08 6.96 -25.16
C LEU A 98 -10.11 5.84 -24.97
N ALA A 99 -9.66 4.65 -24.54
CA ALA A 99 -10.51 3.49 -24.30
C ALA A 99 -11.14 3.47 -22.89
N LEU A 100 -11.11 4.60 -22.17
CA LEU A 100 -11.79 4.75 -20.89
C LEU A 100 -13.18 5.33 -21.14
N GLU A 101 -14.22 4.66 -20.65
CA GLU A 101 -15.56 5.24 -20.66
C GLU A 101 -15.58 6.39 -19.64
N PRO A 102 -15.82 7.64 -20.08
CA PRO A 102 -16.04 8.72 -19.14
C PRO A 102 -17.27 8.39 -18.29
N THR A 103 -17.35 8.94 -17.08
CA THR A 103 -18.60 8.92 -16.31
C THR A 103 -19.70 9.61 -17.12
N ASN A 104 -20.96 9.43 -16.72
CA ASN A 104 -22.11 10.09 -17.35
C ASN A 104 -21.94 11.62 -17.46
N ASP A 105 -21.08 12.21 -16.63
CA ASP A 105 -20.77 13.64 -16.57
C ASP A 105 -19.53 14.05 -17.40
N GLY A 106 -18.94 13.14 -18.19
CA GLY A 106 -17.76 13.41 -19.02
C GLY A 106 -16.41 13.36 -18.28
N ASN A 107 -16.38 12.89 -17.03
CA ASN A 107 -15.16 12.85 -16.22
C ASN A 107 -14.44 11.50 -16.29
N PHE A 108 -13.13 11.49 -16.04
CA PHE A 108 -12.35 10.24 -15.95
C PHE A 108 -12.11 9.86 -14.50
N LEU A 109 -12.33 8.58 -14.17
CA LEU A 109 -11.97 8.01 -12.88
C LEU A 109 -10.50 7.60 -12.89
N ILE A 110 -9.72 8.27 -12.05
CA ILE A 110 -8.30 8.01 -11.82
C ILE A 110 -8.08 7.74 -10.33
N THR A 111 -6.83 7.45 -9.95
CA THR A 111 -6.44 7.38 -8.53
C THR A 111 -5.34 8.37 -8.23
N GLN A 112 -5.54 9.17 -7.18
CA GLN A 112 -4.50 9.98 -6.56
C GLN A 112 -3.74 9.11 -5.56
N ALA A 113 -2.47 8.86 -5.83
CA ALA A 113 -1.55 8.26 -4.86
C ALA A 113 -0.87 9.39 -4.05
N ILE A 114 -0.88 9.26 -2.73
CA ILE A 114 -0.17 10.13 -1.79
C ILE A 114 0.73 9.26 -0.93
N GLY A 115 2.04 9.44 -1.05
CA GLY A 115 3.04 8.78 -0.21
C GLY A 115 3.55 9.71 0.88
N ILE A 116 3.58 9.27 2.13
CA ILE A 116 4.16 9.99 3.27
C ILE A 116 5.41 9.25 3.73
N THR A 117 6.48 9.98 3.99
CA THR A 117 7.69 9.42 4.61
C THR A 117 8.40 10.44 5.49
N LYS A 118 9.14 9.95 6.49
CA LYS A 118 9.98 10.78 7.36
C LYS A 118 11.25 11.21 6.61
N TYR A 119 11.78 12.38 6.93
CA TYR A 119 13.12 12.76 6.49
C TYR A 119 14.17 11.74 6.98
N TRP A 120 15.18 11.45 6.15
CA TRP A 120 16.23 10.47 6.45
C TRP A 120 17.65 11.00 6.29
N GLY A 121 18.58 10.35 7.01
CA GLY A 121 20.02 10.63 6.95
C GLY A 121 20.35 12.11 7.09
N ILE A 122 21.35 12.58 6.34
CA ILE A 122 21.82 13.97 6.35
C ILE A 122 20.72 14.99 5.99
N ARG A 123 19.67 14.60 5.25
CA ARG A 123 18.55 15.53 4.94
C ARG A 123 17.77 15.85 6.20
N LYS A 124 17.52 14.87 7.07
CA LYS A 124 16.86 15.10 8.35
C LYS A 124 17.60 16.12 9.20
N GLU A 125 18.94 16.09 9.18
CA GLU A 125 19.78 17.02 9.95
C GLU A 125 19.66 18.47 9.44
N TRP A 126 19.55 18.66 8.12
CA TRP A 126 19.42 19.99 7.51
C TRP A 126 17.99 20.49 7.34
N PHE A 127 16.98 19.68 7.67
CA PHE A 127 15.58 20.09 7.60
C PHE A 127 15.27 21.36 8.42
N PRO A 128 15.75 21.55 9.66
CA PRO A 128 15.50 22.79 10.39
C PRO A 128 16.07 24.04 9.70
N ALA A 129 17.18 23.91 8.98
CA ALA A 129 17.76 25.02 8.19
C ALA A 129 16.87 25.34 6.99
N TYR A 130 16.39 24.32 6.28
CA TYR A 130 15.41 24.47 5.20
C TYR A 130 14.10 25.09 5.70
N GLN A 131 13.56 24.62 6.83
CA GLN A 131 12.32 25.11 7.41
C GLN A 131 12.35 26.62 7.69
N ARG A 132 13.49 27.15 8.14
CA ARG A 132 13.67 28.62 8.35
C ARG A 132 13.65 29.42 7.04
N MET A 133 13.85 28.78 5.90
CA MET A 133 13.77 29.43 4.58
C MET A 133 12.34 29.43 4.02
N VAL A 134 11.44 28.60 4.55
CA VAL A 134 10.03 28.59 4.15
C VAL A 134 9.30 29.74 4.87
N THR A 135 8.71 30.66 4.11
CA THR A 135 7.98 31.82 4.64
C THR A 135 6.51 31.74 4.24
N PRO A 136 5.62 32.53 4.86
CA PRO A 136 4.22 32.62 4.44
C PRO A 136 4.04 33.06 2.97
N THR A 137 5.07 33.65 2.36
CA THR A 137 5.03 34.20 1.00
C THR A 137 5.92 33.43 0.02
N GLY A 138 6.46 32.26 0.40
CA GLY A 138 7.26 31.44 -0.50
C GLY A 138 8.52 30.86 0.13
N LEU A 139 9.57 30.78 -0.69
CA LEU A 139 10.87 30.25 -0.29
C LEU A 139 11.90 31.37 -0.37
N LYS A 140 12.56 31.65 0.76
CA LYS A 140 13.66 32.62 0.82
C LYS A 140 14.92 32.02 0.20
N ASP A 141 15.65 32.83 -0.57
CA ASP A 141 16.99 32.47 -1.02
C ASP A 141 17.94 32.35 0.18
N GLY A 142 18.72 31.27 0.20
CA GLY A 142 19.65 31.02 1.28
C GLY A 142 20.30 29.64 1.17
N ILE A 143 21.49 29.54 1.74
CA ILE A 143 22.21 28.27 1.87
C ILE A 143 21.53 27.44 2.95
N VAL A 144 21.07 26.25 2.59
CA VAL A 144 20.58 25.25 3.54
C VAL A 144 21.72 24.36 3.99
N VAL A 145 22.57 23.92 3.06
CA VAL A 145 23.70 23.02 3.35
C VAL A 145 24.99 23.72 2.92
N PRO A 146 25.88 24.08 3.85
CA PRO A 146 27.21 24.59 3.54
C PRO A 146 28.04 23.60 2.72
N SER A 147 29.02 24.11 1.97
CA SER A 147 29.89 23.32 1.08
C SER A 147 30.56 22.13 1.78
N GLU A 148 31.05 22.36 3.00
CA GLU A 148 31.75 21.39 3.84
C GLU A 148 30.87 20.20 4.27
N ASN A 149 29.55 20.37 4.23
CA ASN A 149 28.57 19.34 4.59
C ASN A 149 27.76 18.85 3.37
N SER A 150 28.12 19.31 2.16
CA SER A 150 27.40 18.99 0.94
C SER A 150 27.57 17.53 0.56
N TRP A 151 26.46 16.87 0.24
CA TRP A 151 26.47 15.51 -0.33
C TRP A 151 26.58 15.51 -1.86
N LEU A 152 26.78 16.67 -2.48
CA LEU A 152 27.07 16.76 -3.90
C LEU A 152 28.54 16.43 -4.15
N LYS A 153 28.81 15.78 -5.29
CA LYS A 153 30.17 15.35 -5.66
C LYS A 153 31.16 16.51 -5.83
N ASP A 154 30.66 17.69 -6.14
CA ASP A 154 31.43 18.92 -6.34
C ASP A 154 31.57 19.77 -5.07
N HIS A 155 31.05 19.27 -3.92
CA HIS A 155 31.13 19.92 -2.61
C HIS A 155 30.59 21.37 -2.57
N ARG A 156 29.78 21.79 -3.54
CA ARG A 156 29.17 23.12 -3.51
C ARG A 156 28.07 23.19 -2.47
N SER A 157 27.83 24.38 -1.93
CA SER A 157 26.69 24.63 -1.03
C SER A 157 25.36 24.30 -1.72
N ILE A 158 24.40 23.79 -0.97
CA ILE A 158 23.03 23.52 -1.43
C ILE A 158 22.13 24.62 -0.88
N ASP A 159 21.52 25.38 -1.77
CA ASP A 159 20.51 26.38 -1.43
C ASP A 159 19.14 25.74 -1.17
N ALA A 160 18.17 26.53 -0.72
CA ALA A 160 16.83 26.04 -0.40
C ALA A 160 16.15 25.36 -1.60
N LYS A 161 16.33 25.90 -2.81
CA LYS A 161 15.77 25.32 -4.03
C LYS A 161 16.48 24.01 -4.43
N GLY A 162 17.79 23.95 -4.28
CA GLY A 162 18.60 22.76 -4.50
C GLY A 162 18.22 21.64 -3.53
N TYR A 163 17.90 21.98 -2.28
CA TYR A 163 17.42 21.05 -1.27
C TYR A 163 16.05 20.46 -1.67
N GLU A 164 15.08 21.30 -2.06
CA GLU A 164 13.79 20.89 -2.63
C GLU A 164 13.95 19.93 -3.83
N ASN A 165 14.84 20.26 -4.76
CA ASN A 165 15.06 19.49 -5.98
C ASN A 165 15.71 18.12 -5.70
N ASP A 166 16.66 18.05 -4.77
CA ASP A 166 17.28 16.79 -4.37
C ASP A 166 16.26 15.85 -3.69
N LEU A 167 15.40 16.39 -2.82
CA LEU A 167 14.30 15.63 -2.23
C LEU A 167 13.39 15.05 -3.32
N ALA A 168 12.85 15.91 -4.20
CA ALA A 168 11.95 15.49 -5.28
C ALA A 168 12.56 14.38 -6.15
N ARG A 169 13.86 14.49 -6.47
CA ARG A 169 14.54 13.50 -7.31
C ARG A 169 14.70 12.15 -6.61
N ARG A 170 15.11 12.14 -5.35
CA ARG A 170 15.36 10.89 -4.61
C ARG A 170 14.08 10.14 -4.31
N LEU A 171 13.03 10.90 -4.03
CA LEU A 171 11.73 10.33 -3.72
C LEU A 171 11.02 9.71 -4.89
N LEU A 172 11.28 10.21 -6.10
CA LEU A 172 10.69 9.66 -7.30
C LEU A 172 10.91 8.14 -7.39
N GLN A 173 12.14 7.68 -7.12
CA GLN A 173 12.49 6.27 -7.21
C GLN A 173 11.87 5.46 -6.07
N ASP A 174 11.97 5.94 -4.83
CA ASP A 174 11.40 5.24 -3.67
C ASP A 174 9.88 5.12 -3.78
N PHE A 175 9.21 6.19 -4.23
CA PHE A 175 7.77 6.19 -4.41
C PHE A 175 7.34 5.31 -5.58
N LEU A 176 8.10 5.29 -6.68
CA LEU A 176 7.86 4.38 -7.79
C LEU A 176 8.02 2.92 -7.36
N ILE A 177 9.09 2.58 -6.63
CA ILE A 177 9.29 1.24 -6.06
C ILE A 177 8.12 0.90 -5.13
N GLY A 178 7.70 1.86 -4.32
CA GLY A 178 6.57 1.69 -3.41
C GLY A 178 5.29 1.35 -4.17
N LEU A 179 4.92 2.17 -5.15
CA LEU A 179 3.75 1.94 -5.99
C LEU A 179 3.82 0.59 -6.72
N LYS A 180 4.97 0.22 -7.29
CA LYS A 180 5.15 -1.09 -7.96
C LYS A 180 4.89 -2.30 -7.05
N ARG A 181 5.01 -2.16 -5.73
CA ARG A 181 4.70 -3.23 -4.76
C ARG A 181 3.22 -3.30 -4.37
N ILE A 182 2.45 -2.27 -4.69
CA ILE A 182 1.01 -2.19 -4.40
C ILE A 182 0.20 -2.50 -5.67
N LEU A 183 0.74 -2.15 -6.82
CA LEU A 183 0.09 -2.31 -8.11
C LEU A 183 0.25 -3.74 -8.65
N PRO A 184 -0.78 -4.29 -9.33
CA PRO A 184 -0.65 -5.50 -10.14
C PRO A 184 0.57 -5.47 -11.06
N LEU A 185 1.23 -6.61 -11.25
CA LEU A 185 2.51 -6.72 -11.97
C LEU A 185 2.39 -6.20 -13.42
N GLU A 186 1.25 -6.46 -14.06
CA GLU A 186 0.92 -6.03 -15.42
C GLU A 186 0.92 -4.50 -15.53
N LEU A 187 0.37 -3.82 -14.51
CA LEU A 187 0.35 -2.36 -14.43
C LEU A 187 1.73 -1.82 -14.01
N ALA A 188 2.43 -2.48 -13.09
CA ALA A 188 3.74 -2.07 -12.61
C ALA A 188 4.83 -2.10 -13.72
N GLN A 189 4.70 -3.01 -14.70
CA GLN A 189 5.61 -3.11 -15.85
C GLN A 189 5.35 -2.03 -16.91
N GLU A 190 4.09 -1.68 -17.17
CA GLU A 190 3.73 -0.64 -18.14
C GLU A 190 4.00 0.79 -17.63
N TYR A 191 3.91 1.03 -16.32
CA TYR A 191 4.07 2.36 -15.74
C TYR A 191 5.45 2.56 -15.09
N ALA A 192 6.46 2.71 -15.96
CA ALA A 192 7.79 3.15 -15.55
C ALA A 192 7.87 4.65 -15.16
N VAL A 193 6.78 5.42 -15.35
CA VAL A 193 6.74 6.87 -15.14
C VAL A 193 5.60 7.23 -14.18
N LEU A 194 5.91 8.01 -13.16
CA LEU A 194 4.92 8.58 -12.24
C LEU A 194 4.24 9.79 -12.91
N LEU A 195 2.96 9.63 -13.24
CA LEU A 195 2.17 10.71 -13.86
C LEU A 195 1.89 11.78 -12.82
N ASN A 196 1.98 13.03 -13.24
CA ASN A 196 1.71 14.20 -12.41
C ASN A 196 2.48 14.17 -11.07
N TYR A 197 3.72 13.69 -11.09
CA TYR A 197 4.54 13.58 -9.89
C TYR A 197 4.98 14.93 -9.34
N PHE A 198 4.76 15.15 -8.04
CA PHE A 198 5.31 16.28 -7.29
C PHE A 198 5.47 15.91 -5.81
N VAL A 199 6.12 16.78 -5.05
CA VAL A 199 6.36 16.60 -3.61
C VAL A 199 5.95 17.83 -2.81
N MET A 200 5.59 17.60 -1.55
CA MET A 200 5.30 18.61 -0.55
C MET A 200 6.30 18.49 0.61
N PRO A 201 7.50 19.10 0.50
CA PRO A 201 8.58 19.00 1.50
C PRO A 201 8.26 19.62 2.86
N PHE A 202 7.26 20.50 2.92
CA PHE A 202 6.77 21.17 4.11
C PHE A 202 5.26 21.40 3.93
N PRO A 203 4.43 21.39 4.99
CA PRO A 203 3.00 21.65 4.87
C PRO A 203 2.70 22.86 3.98
N GLY A 204 1.87 22.65 2.96
CA GLY A 204 1.53 23.68 1.99
C GLY A 204 2.56 23.95 0.88
N ARG A 205 3.85 23.70 1.09
CA ARG A 205 4.91 24.02 0.12
C ARG A 205 5.07 22.91 -0.91
N ILE A 206 5.03 23.24 -2.20
CA ILE A 206 5.08 22.26 -3.30
C ILE A 206 6.31 22.49 -4.20
N THR A 207 6.89 21.40 -4.67
CA THR A 207 7.98 21.42 -5.66
C THR A 207 7.97 20.14 -6.50
N TYR A 208 8.57 20.19 -7.69
CA TYR A 208 8.76 19.02 -8.55
C TYR A 208 10.11 19.12 -9.25
N GLY A 209 10.86 18.00 -9.28
CA GLY A 209 12.22 17.95 -9.82
C GLY A 209 12.29 17.93 -11.36
N GLY A 210 11.14 17.81 -12.02
CA GLY A 210 10.98 17.84 -13.47
C GLY A 210 9.52 18.12 -13.83
N SER A 211 9.24 18.49 -15.09
CA SER A 211 7.88 18.81 -15.53
C SER A 211 6.93 17.64 -15.27
N PRO A 212 5.80 17.86 -14.56
CA PRO A 212 4.80 16.83 -14.34
C PRO A 212 4.32 16.26 -15.68
N VAL A 213 4.27 14.92 -15.78
CA VAL A 213 3.78 14.25 -16.99
C VAL A 213 2.26 14.15 -16.88
N PRO A 214 1.48 14.84 -17.75
CA PRO A 214 0.03 14.86 -17.61
C PRO A 214 -0.58 13.47 -17.74
N THR A 215 -1.47 13.09 -16.82
CA THR A 215 -2.16 11.78 -16.85
C THR A 215 -2.84 11.53 -18.20
N VAL A 216 -3.42 12.58 -18.79
CA VAL A 216 -4.09 12.56 -20.11
C VAL A 216 -3.21 12.04 -21.26
N SER A 217 -1.89 12.26 -21.18
CA SER A 217 -0.95 11.78 -22.19
C SER A 217 -0.79 10.25 -22.21
N LYS A 218 -1.24 9.56 -21.15
CA LYS A 218 -1.13 8.11 -20.98
C LYS A 218 -2.48 7.39 -20.84
N LEU A 219 -3.60 8.12 -20.80
CA LEU A 219 -4.94 7.54 -20.78
C LEU A 219 -5.25 6.65 -22.02
N LYS A 220 -4.49 6.76 -23.12
CA LYS A 220 -4.64 5.91 -24.34
C LYS A 220 -4.26 4.45 -24.13
N ILE A 221 -3.48 4.13 -23.10
CA ILE A 221 -2.86 2.80 -22.93
C ILE A 221 -3.77 1.84 -22.13
N VAL A 222 -4.74 2.36 -21.38
CA VAL A 222 -5.62 1.54 -20.57
C VAL A 222 -6.77 1.04 -21.44
N GLN A 223 -6.66 -0.19 -21.98
CA GLN A 223 -7.89 -0.94 -22.20
C GLN A 223 -8.60 -1.03 -20.84
N PRO A 224 -9.91 -0.77 -20.79
CA PRO A 224 -10.63 -0.93 -19.54
C PRO A 224 -10.42 -2.38 -19.12
N PHE A 225 -9.97 -2.60 -17.89
CA PHE A 225 -9.93 -3.93 -17.30
C PHE A 225 -11.39 -4.37 -17.12
N ARG A 226 -11.99 -4.82 -18.21
CA ARG A 226 -13.35 -5.34 -18.25
C ARG A 226 -13.24 -6.74 -17.65
N GLN A 227 -13.79 -6.92 -16.45
CA GLN A 227 -14.18 -8.25 -15.97
C GLN A 227 -15.28 -8.79 -16.89
N GLU A 228 -14.91 -9.25 -18.07
CA GLU A 228 -15.71 -10.17 -18.87
C GLU A 228 -14.76 -11.19 -19.47
N GLN A 229 -14.22 -12.06 -18.61
CA GLN A 229 -13.88 -13.38 -19.11
C GLN A 229 -15.19 -14.03 -19.54
N LYS A 230 -15.39 -14.04 -20.86
CA LYS A 230 -16.32 -14.93 -21.55
C LYS A 230 -16.02 -16.34 -21.05
N VAL A 231 -16.86 -16.82 -20.15
CA VAL A 231 -16.81 -18.19 -19.63
C VAL A 231 -17.01 -19.10 -20.83
N THR A 232 -15.90 -19.55 -21.38
CA THR A 232 -15.94 -20.77 -22.19
C THR A 232 -16.03 -21.87 -21.14
N GLU A 233 -17.15 -22.60 -21.16
CA GLU A 233 -17.43 -23.68 -20.23
C GLU A 233 -16.28 -24.71 -20.24
N THR A 234 -15.31 -24.50 -19.38
CA THR A 234 -14.39 -25.53 -18.93
C THR A 234 -14.14 -25.25 -17.47
N LYS A 235 -15.02 -25.83 -16.65
CA LYS A 235 -15.05 -25.86 -15.19
C LYS A 235 -13.64 -25.74 -14.58
N MET A 236 -13.18 -24.51 -14.32
CA MET A 236 -11.94 -24.24 -13.60
C MET A 236 -12.17 -24.64 -12.14
N ARG A 237 -11.50 -25.71 -11.70
CA ARG A 237 -11.49 -26.10 -10.30
C ARG A 237 -10.57 -25.14 -9.56
N LYS A 238 -11.13 -24.40 -8.60
CA LYS A 238 -10.37 -23.53 -7.71
C LYS A 238 -9.71 -24.41 -6.65
N SER A 239 -8.40 -24.31 -6.52
CA SER A 239 -7.61 -25.20 -5.68
C SER A 239 -7.07 -24.48 -4.45
N VAL A 240 -7.26 -25.08 -3.27
CA VAL A 240 -7.06 -24.41 -1.98
C VAL A 240 -6.14 -25.21 -1.07
N PHE A 241 -5.17 -24.51 -0.48
CA PHE A 241 -4.28 -25.07 0.53
C PHE A 241 -4.79 -24.75 1.94
N LEU A 242 -5.06 -25.76 2.77
CA LEU A 242 -5.51 -25.58 4.15
C LEU A 242 -4.33 -25.66 5.13
N SER A 243 -4.14 -24.63 5.92
CA SER A 243 -3.04 -24.49 6.89
C SER A 243 -3.56 -24.35 8.31
N TYR A 244 -3.04 -25.14 9.24
CA TYR A 244 -3.51 -25.23 10.62
C TYR A 244 -2.40 -25.65 11.60
N GLY A 245 -2.51 -25.26 12.86
CA GLY A 245 -1.62 -25.76 13.92
C GLY A 245 -2.02 -27.17 14.36
N GLY A 246 -1.06 -28.00 14.79
CA GLY A 246 -1.34 -29.38 15.25
C GLY A 246 -2.55 -29.53 16.22
N PRO A 247 -2.76 -28.63 17.20
CA PRO A 247 -3.96 -28.65 18.07
C PRO A 247 -5.30 -28.51 17.34
N ASP A 248 -5.31 -27.94 16.14
CA ASP A 248 -6.51 -27.63 15.34
C ASP A 248 -6.82 -28.71 14.28
N ALA A 249 -6.06 -29.81 14.26
CA ALA A 249 -6.13 -30.85 13.22
C ALA A 249 -7.53 -31.42 13.01
N ALA A 250 -8.26 -31.72 14.09
CA ALA A 250 -9.60 -32.29 14.01
C ALA A 250 -10.61 -31.34 13.33
N ILE A 251 -10.50 -30.04 13.58
CA ILE A 251 -11.36 -29.02 12.97
C ILE A 251 -10.95 -28.81 11.51
N ALA A 252 -9.65 -28.79 11.21
CA ALA A 252 -9.13 -28.67 9.86
C ALA A 252 -9.55 -29.84 8.97
N GLU A 253 -9.50 -31.06 9.48
CA GLU A 253 -9.94 -32.27 8.77
C GLU A 253 -11.43 -32.20 8.44
N ARG A 254 -12.24 -31.72 9.39
CA ARG A 254 -13.67 -31.57 9.15
C ARG A 254 -14.00 -30.47 8.15
N LEU A 255 -13.37 -29.30 8.26
CA LEU A 255 -13.53 -28.21 7.28
C LEU A 255 -13.13 -28.68 5.87
N ARG A 256 -12.05 -29.44 5.76
CA ARG A 256 -11.65 -30.05 4.49
C ARG A 256 -12.75 -30.96 3.94
N SER A 257 -13.30 -31.87 4.75
CA SER A 257 -14.39 -32.77 4.31
C SER A 257 -15.53 -31.96 3.73
N ASP A 258 -15.97 -30.92 4.43
CA ASP A 258 -17.10 -30.11 3.99
C ASP A 258 -16.77 -29.30 2.71
N LEU A 259 -15.52 -28.83 2.52
CA LEU A 259 -15.09 -28.18 1.28
C LEU A 259 -15.06 -29.17 0.08
N VAL A 260 -14.61 -30.40 0.31
CA VAL A 260 -14.61 -31.47 -0.70
C VAL A 260 -16.02 -31.84 -1.11
N ASP A 261 -16.94 -31.94 -0.16
CA ASP A 261 -18.36 -32.20 -0.41
C ASP A 261 -18.99 -31.08 -1.27
N ASN A 262 -18.48 -29.85 -1.14
CA ASN A 262 -18.84 -28.70 -1.96
C ASN A 262 -18.04 -28.58 -3.27
N LYS A 263 -17.31 -29.64 -3.68
CA LYS A 263 -16.56 -29.72 -4.95
C LYS A 263 -15.41 -28.71 -5.06
N ILE A 264 -14.85 -28.28 -3.94
CA ILE A 264 -13.62 -27.48 -3.90
C ILE A 264 -12.42 -28.43 -3.81
N ASP A 265 -11.47 -28.29 -4.74
CA ASP A 265 -10.26 -29.11 -4.74
C ASP A 265 -9.34 -28.64 -3.60
N THR A 266 -9.39 -29.35 -2.48
CA THR A 266 -8.54 -29.07 -1.32
C THR A 266 -7.32 -29.97 -1.34
N TRP A 267 -6.14 -29.37 -1.23
CA TRP A 267 -4.91 -30.14 -1.05
C TRP A 267 -4.63 -30.33 0.44
N TRP A 268 -4.37 -31.59 0.79
CA TRP A 268 -4.09 -32.03 2.16
C TRP A 268 -2.77 -32.75 2.17
N PHE A 269 -1.79 -32.21 2.88
CA PHE A 269 -0.52 -32.88 3.10
C PHE A 269 -0.61 -33.76 4.36
N PRO A 270 -0.08 -34.99 4.37
CA PRO A 270 -0.07 -35.81 5.58
C PRO A 270 1.01 -35.36 6.57
N GLU A 271 0.54 -35.13 7.79
CA GLU A 271 1.13 -35.42 9.11
C GLU A 271 2.33 -34.64 9.68
N ASN A 272 3.12 -33.85 8.93
CA ASN A 272 4.26 -33.13 9.57
C ASN A 272 4.38 -31.61 9.30
N ALA A 273 3.47 -30.99 8.53
CA ALA A 273 3.49 -29.54 8.35
C ALA A 273 2.87 -28.82 9.57
N GLN A 274 3.56 -28.87 10.70
CA GLN A 274 3.22 -28.07 11.87
C GLN A 274 3.63 -26.61 11.61
N TRP A 275 2.77 -25.64 11.94
CA TRP A 275 3.19 -24.24 12.07
C TRP A 275 4.44 -24.16 12.95
N GLY A 276 5.57 -23.77 12.34
CA GLY A 276 6.92 -23.89 12.91
C GLY A 276 7.96 -24.54 11.98
N GLU A 277 7.57 -25.48 11.11
CA GLU A 277 8.42 -25.99 10.03
C GLU A 277 8.09 -25.28 8.71
N LYS A 278 8.47 -23.99 8.64
CA LYS A 278 8.56 -23.17 7.43
C LYS A 278 7.33 -23.28 6.51
N LEU A 279 6.19 -22.70 6.92
CA LEU A 279 5.01 -22.44 6.07
C LEU A 279 5.42 -21.87 4.70
N HIS A 280 6.38 -20.95 4.68
CA HIS A 280 6.92 -20.38 3.44
C HIS A 280 7.55 -21.41 2.50
N HIS A 281 8.17 -22.47 3.02
CA HIS A 281 8.81 -23.51 2.22
C HIS A 281 7.76 -24.37 1.53
N GLU A 282 6.73 -24.79 2.26
CA GLU A 282 5.59 -25.51 1.69
C GLU A 282 4.78 -24.62 0.74
N ILE A 283 4.58 -23.35 1.08
CA ILE A 283 3.95 -22.35 0.20
C ILE A 283 4.77 -22.12 -1.07
N ARG A 284 6.10 -22.00 -1.00
CA ARG A 284 6.95 -21.84 -2.19
C ARG A 284 6.94 -23.10 -3.06
N LYS A 285 6.94 -24.28 -2.46
CA LYS A 285 6.91 -25.57 -3.16
C LYS A 285 5.57 -25.82 -3.87
N ASN A 286 4.48 -25.30 -3.31
CA ASN A 286 3.13 -25.70 -3.70
C ASN A 286 2.25 -24.58 -4.30
N ILE A 287 2.48 -23.29 -4.04
CA ILE A 287 1.61 -22.21 -4.59
C ILE A 287 1.71 -22.05 -6.11
N GLY A 288 2.77 -22.52 -6.77
CA GLY A 288 2.74 -22.63 -8.23
C GLY A 288 1.62 -23.56 -8.76
N LYS A 289 0.93 -24.28 -7.87
CA LYS A 289 -0.16 -25.22 -8.15
C LYS A 289 -1.51 -24.83 -7.52
N TYR A 290 -1.58 -23.82 -6.65
CA TYR A 290 -2.79 -23.51 -5.86
C TYR A 290 -3.15 -22.03 -5.89
N ASP A 291 -4.46 -21.73 -5.92
CA ASP A 291 -4.98 -20.37 -6.11
C ASP A 291 -5.11 -19.58 -4.81
N ARG A 292 -5.30 -20.27 -3.67
CA ARG A 292 -5.59 -19.66 -2.34
C ARG A 292 -5.03 -20.50 -1.17
N LEU A 293 -4.76 -19.84 -0.06
CA LEU A 293 -4.37 -20.42 1.24
C LEU A 293 -5.47 -20.11 2.27
N LEU A 294 -6.15 -21.13 2.80
CA LEU A 294 -6.98 -21.00 4.00
C LEU A 294 -6.13 -21.16 5.25
N LEU A 295 -6.14 -20.14 6.09
CA LEU A 295 -5.34 -20.05 7.31
C LEU A 295 -6.24 -20.21 8.55
N ILE A 296 -6.13 -21.34 9.23
CA ILE A 296 -6.85 -21.58 10.49
C ILE A 296 -6.13 -20.89 11.65
N CYS A 297 -6.81 -19.92 12.25
CA CYS A 297 -6.30 -19.08 13.33
C CYS A 297 -6.93 -19.49 14.66
N SER A 298 -6.11 -20.06 15.55
CA SER A 298 -6.43 -20.30 16.96
C SER A 298 -5.37 -19.65 17.84
N ARG A 299 -5.68 -19.37 19.11
CA ARG A 299 -4.67 -18.87 20.08
C ARG A 299 -3.44 -19.77 20.12
N ARG A 300 -3.61 -21.08 20.06
CA ARG A 300 -2.52 -22.08 20.13
C ARG A 300 -1.67 -22.14 18.85
N SER A 301 -2.24 -21.73 17.72
CA SER A 301 -1.52 -21.61 16.45
C SER A 301 -0.78 -20.27 16.40
N MET A 302 -1.47 -19.15 16.65
CA MET A 302 -0.99 -17.79 16.37
C MET A 302 0.16 -17.32 17.25
N ILE A 303 0.25 -17.78 18.50
CA ILE A 303 1.31 -17.33 19.42
C ILE A 303 2.69 -17.91 19.06
N ARG A 304 2.78 -18.98 18.24
CA ARG A 304 4.05 -19.65 17.97
C ARG A 304 5.02 -18.74 17.22
N THR A 305 6.28 -18.72 17.62
CA THR A 305 7.32 -17.82 17.10
C THR A 305 7.51 -17.90 15.57
N GLY A 306 7.25 -19.06 14.94
CA GLY A 306 7.35 -19.22 13.48
C GLY A 306 6.24 -18.53 12.69
N VAL A 307 5.06 -18.33 13.30
CA VAL A 307 3.84 -17.86 12.63
C VAL A 307 4.02 -16.46 12.07
N LEU A 308 4.56 -15.55 12.87
CA LEU A 308 4.72 -14.15 12.48
C LEU A 308 5.64 -13.99 11.27
N HIS A 309 6.82 -14.62 11.30
CA HIS A 309 7.76 -14.60 10.17
C HIS A 309 7.15 -15.22 8.91
N GLU A 310 6.37 -16.28 9.08
CA GLU A 310 5.73 -16.98 7.97
C GLU A 310 4.59 -16.16 7.34
N LEU A 311 3.80 -15.47 8.15
CA LEU A 311 2.78 -14.53 7.70
C LEU A 311 3.38 -13.35 6.93
N GLU A 312 4.52 -12.84 7.41
CA GLU A 312 5.26 -11.79 6.71
C GLU A 312 5.69 -12.22 5.33
N GLU A 313 6.29 -13.41 5.20
CA GLU A 313 6.71 -13.92 3.90
C GLU A 313 5.51 -14.11 2.95
N VAL A 314 4.36 -14.57 3.46
CA VAL A 314 3.13 -14.67 2.67
C VAL A 314 2.67 -13.29 2.21
N PHE A 315 2.67 -12.31 3.10
CA PHE A 315 2.26 -10.95 2.79
C PHE A 315 3.24 -10.18 1.89
N GLU A 316 4.53 -10.44 2.00
CA GLU A 316 5.54 -9.96 1.07
C GLU A 316 5.35 -10.56 -0.31
N ARG A 317 4.99 -11.85 -0.37
CA ARG A 317 4.65 -12.53 -1.61
C ARG A 317 3.38 -11.99 -2.26
N GLU A 318 2.31 -11.77 -1.50
CA GLU A 318 1.09 -11.13 -2.02
C GLU A 318 1.41 -9.77 -2.64
N ALA A 319 2.30 -9.00 -2.01
CA ALA A 319 2.78 -7.74 -2.56
C ALA A 319 3.62 -7.94 -3.85
N GLN A 320 4.38 -9.04 -3.97
CA GLN A 320 5.11 -9.41 -5.19
C GLN A 320 4.19 -9.91 -6.31
N GLU A 321 3.07 -10.57 -5.97
CA GLU A 321 2.09 -11.15 -6.91
C GLU A 321 0.91 -10.21 -7.19
N GLY A 322 1.07 -8.91 -6.96
CA GLY A 322 0.12 -7.88 -7.40
C GLY A 322 -1.06 -7.61 -6.45
N GLY A 323 -0.93 -7.95 -5.17
CA GLY A 323 -1.94 -7.68 -4.14
C GLY A 323 -3.09 -8.68 -4.09
N ASN A 324 -2.99 -9.79 -4.83
CA ASN A 324 -3.95 -10.89 -4.71
C ASN A 324 -3.92 -11.43 -3.27
N SER A 325 -5.08 -11.48 -2.62
CA SER A 325 -5.18 -12.07 -1.28
C SER A 325 -4.98 -13.57 -1.40
N ILE A 326 -3.77 -14.02 -1.10
CA ILE A 326 -3.38 -15.42 -1.08
C ILE A 326 -3.87 -16.03 0.23
N ALA A 327 -3.62 -15.35 1.35
CA ALA A 327 -4.04 -15.79 2.68
C ALA A 327 -5.48 -15.39 2.98
N ILE A 328 -6.29 -16.38 3.36
CA ILE A 328 -7.69 -16.25 3.78
C ILE A 328 -7.80 -16.76 5.22
N PRO A 329 -7.82 -15.87 6.22
CA PRO A 329 -7.92 -16.24 7.63
C PRO A 329 -9.31 -16.79 8.01
N ILE A 330 -9.31 -17.81 8.86
CA ILE A 330 -10.49 -18.43 9.48
C ILE A 330 -10.27 -18.40 10.99
N ALA A 331 -11.15 -17.72 11.73
CA ALA A 331 -11.03 -17.64 13.19
C ALA A 331 -11.68 -18.86 13.85
N LEU A 332 -10.94 -19.61 14.68
CA LEU A 332 -11.51 -20.67 15.53
C LEU A 332 -11.89 -20.18 16.92
N ASP A 333 -11.25 -19.11 17.39
CA ASP A 333 -11.49 -18.50 18.68
C ASP A 333 -11.38 -16.96 18.58
N GLY A 334 -11.31 -16.27 19.72
CA GLY A 334 -11.19 -14.82 19.77
C GLY A 334 -9.80 -14.28 19.44
N VAL A 335 -8.81 -15.11 19.06
CA VAL A 335 -7.41 -14.66 18.99
C VAL A 335 -7.22 -13.45 18.08
N LEU A 336 -7.91 -13.39 16.94
CA LEU A 336 -7.74 -12.30 15.97
C LEU A 336 -8.32 -10.95 16.43
N ASP A 337 -9.09 -10.94 17.52
CA ASP A 337 -9.61 -9.73 18.16
C ASP A 337 -8.74 -9.24 19.33
N GLU A 338 -7.69 -9.99 19.69
CA GLU A 338 -6.82 -9.73 20.83
C GLU A 338 -5.40 -9.35 20.39
N ASP A 339 -4.59 -8.84 21.32
CA ASP A 339 -3.19 -8.48 21.07
C ASP A 339 -2.24 -9.71 21.07
N TRP A 340 -2.63 -10.78 20.38
CA TRP A 340 -1.91 -12.07 20.35
C TRP A 340 -0.44 -11.94 19.93
N TRP A 341 -0.14 -10.91 19.14
CA TRP A 341 1.19 -10.61 18.61
C TRP A 341 2.16 -10.03 19.66
N LEU A 342 1.66 -9.69 20.85
CA LEU A 342 2.46 -9.32 22.02
C LEU A 342 2.92 -10.53 22.84
N TYR A 343 2.52 -11.74 22.46
CA TYR A 343 2.82 -12.96 23.21
C TYR A 343 3.64 -13.95 22.39
N GLU A 344 4.50 -14.69 23.07
CA GLU A 344 5.26 -15.83 22.56
C GLU A 344 5.09 -17.02 23.49
N PRO A 345 5.18 -18.28 23.00
CA PRO A 345 5.10 -19.45 23.86
C PRO A 345 6.34 -19.56 24.74
N ASP A 346 6.13 -19.87 26.02
CA ASP A 346 7.18 -20.38 26.88
C ASP A 346 7.57 -21.82 26.49
N PRO A 347 8.57 -22.44 27.15
CA PRO A 347 8.95 -23.83 26.87
C PRO A 347 7.84 -24.88 27.06
N LEU A 348 6.75 -24.54 27.76
CA LEU A 348 5.57 -25.39 27.96
C LEU A 348 4.45 -25.09 26.96
N GLY A 349 4.61 -24.05 26.13
CA GLY A 349 3.63 -23.61 25.13
C GLY A 349 2.61 -22.60 25.65
N GLU A 350 2.81 -22.06 26.86
CA GLU A 350 1.93 -21.06 27.47
C GLU A 350 2.28 -19.65 26.98
N PRO A 351 1.29 -18.77 26.75
CA PRO A 351 1.54 -17.43 26.24
C PRO A 351 2.21 -16.54 27.30
N VAL A 352 3.39 -16.02 26.99
CA VAL A 352 4.13 -15.06 27.80
C VAL A 352 4.35 -13.79 27.00
N GLN A 353 4.21 -12.63 27.66
CA GLN A 353 4.40 -11.34 27.01
C GLN A 353 5.83 -11.21 26.49
N SER A 354 5.95 -10.93 25.19
CA SER A 354 7.23 -10.75 24.50
C SER A 354 7.89 -9.44 24.93
N ASN A 355 9.21 -9.46 25.06
CA ASN A 355 10.00 -8.25 25.29
C ASN A 355 10.36 -7.62 23.93
N LEU A 356 9.54 -6.69 23.46
CA LEU A 356 9.64 -6.08 22.13
C LEU A 356 9.98 -4.60 22.23
N ASP A 357 10.74 -4.09 21.26
CA ASP A 357 10.92 -2.64 21.06
C ASP A 357 9.71 -2.02 20.34
N GLU A 358 9.64 -0.68 20.32
CA GLU A 358 8.53 0.06 19.70
C GLU A 358 8.36 -0.26 18.20
N ASP A 359 9.45 -0.46 17.48
CA ASP A 359 9.42 -0.72 16.03
C ASP A 359 8.85 -2.12 15.74
N GLU A 360 9.21 -3.11 16.55
CA GLU A 360 8.71 -4.48 16.45
C GLU A 360 7.24 -4.58 16.89
N ILE A 361 6.82 -3.82 17.91
CA ILE A 361 5.41 -3.71 18.30
C ILE A 361 4.58 -3.18 17.12
N LEU A 362 5.00 -2.07 16.52
CA LEU A 362 4.28 -1.45 15.40
C LEU A 362 4.18 -2.38 14.19
N ARG A 363 5.27 -3.11 13.91
CA ARG A 363 5.35 -4.10 12.83
C ARG A 363 4.38 -5.25 13.05
N ARG A 364 4.44 -5.89 14.23
CA ARG A 364 3.57 -7.01 14.60
C ARG A 364 2.09 -6.63 14.64
N GLN A 365 1.78 -5.42 15.13
CA GLN A 365 0.43 -4.86 15.13
C GLN A 365 -0.10 -4.66 13.71
N SER A 366 0.72 -4.17 12.77
CA SER A 366 0.33 -4.02 11.36
C SER A 366 -0.06 -5.36 10.71
N LEU A 367 0.70 -6.42 10.98
CA LEU A 367 0.39 -7.76 10.47
C LEU A 367 -0.92 -8.31 11.03
N ALA A 368 -1.14 -8.13 12.33
CA ALA A 368 -2.35 -8.59 12.98
C ALA A 368 -3.60 -7.87 12.47
N LEU A 369 -3.50 -6.56 12.25
CA LEU A 369 -4.59 -5.78 11.66
C LEU A 369 -4.92 -6.26 10.24
N ARG A 370 -3.89 -6.53 9.41
CA ARG A 370 -4.08 -7.09 8.07
C ARG A 370 -4.77 -8.44 8.09
N LEU A 371 -4.43 -9.32 9.03
CA LEU A 371 -5.11 -10.60 9.20
C LEU A 371 -6.57 -10.41 9.61
N ARG A 372 -6.81 -9.59 10.62
CA ARG A 372 -8.14 -9.33 11.17
C ARG A 372 -9.11 -8.79 10.11
N ASN A 373 -8.65 -7.90 9.23
CA ASN A 373 -9.48 -7.28 8.20
C ASN A 373 -9.80 -8.22 7.01
N ARG A 374 -9.24 -9.44 7.00
CA ARG A 374 -9.39 -10.42 5.90
C ARG A 374 -10.15 -11.69 6.29
N VAL A 375 -10.62 -11.80 7.54
CA VAL A 375 -11.29 -13.01 8.03
C VAL A 375 -12.49 -13.37 7.14
N ALA A 376 -12.42 -14.53 6.51
CA ALA A 376 -13.46 -15.03 5.61
C ALA A 376 -14.55 -15.82 6.33
N GLY A 377 -14.19 -16.48 7.44
CA GLY A 377 -15.09 -17.29 8.23
C GLY A 377 -14.81 -17.17 9.72
N ASP A 378 -15.87 -16.99 10.50
CA ASP A 378 -15.84 -17.03 11.97
C ASP A 378 -16.43 -18.37 12.44
N LEU A 379 -15.56 -19.28 12.86
CA LEU A 379 -15.90 -20.56 13.47
C LEU A 379 -15.83 -20.52 15.00
N LYS A 380 -15.76 -19.33 15.62
CA LYS A 380 -15.70 -19.17 17.08
C LYS A 380 -16.90 -19.80 17.76
N GLY A 381 -16.68 -20.88 18.50
CA GLY A 381 -17.73 -21.59 19.23
C GLY A 381 -18.75 -22.29 18.33
N SER A 382 -18.46 -22.50 17.04
CA SER A 382 -19.28 -23.37 16.20
C SER A 382 -18.86 -24.82 16.36
N LEU A 383 -19.83 -25.72 16.23
CA LEU A 383 -19.62 -27.16 16.12
C LEU A 383 -19.85 -27.59 14.67
N PRO A 384 -19.07 -28.53 14.14
CA PRO A 384 -19.28 -29.02 12.79
C PRO A 384 -20.71 -29.49 12.53
N GLY A 385 -21.35 -28.87 11.54
CA GLY A 385 -22.72 -29.16 11.12
C GLY A 385 -23.81 -28.32 11.79
N ASP A 386 -23.47 -27.47 12.76
CA ASP A 386 -24.41 -26.47 13.29
C ASP A 386 -24.66 -25.33 12.27
N ASP A 387 -25.65 -24.47 12.57
CA ASP A 387 -26.02 -23.38 11.66
C ASP A 387 -24.94 -22.30 11.54
N LYS A 388 -24.09 -22.12 12.56
CA LYS A 388 -22.99 -21.15 12.53
C LYS A 388 -21.89 -21.64 11.61
N TRP A 389 -21.53 -22.92 11.71
CA TRP A 389 -20.58 -23.62 10.86
C TRP A 389 -21.01 -23.59 9.40
N LYS A 390 -22.28 -23.91 9.10
CA LYS A 390 -22.81 -23.87 7.73
C LYS A 390 -22.71 -22.47 7.12
N LYS A 391 -23.10 -21.43 7.86
CA LYS A 391 -22.97 -20.02 7.40
C LYS A 391 -21.53 -19.59 7.19
N ALA A 392 -20.61 -20.03 8.04
CA ALA A 392 -19.19 -19.75 7.88
C ALA A 392 -18.63 -20.49 6.65
N LEU A 393 -19.03 -21.74 6.45
CA LEU A 393 -18.65 -22.54 5.28
C LEU A 393 -19.15 -21.92 3.97
N GLU A 394 -20.40 -21.45 3.92
CA GLU A 394 -20.95 -20.74 2.75
C GLU A 394 -20.11 -19.50 2.41
N LYS A 395 -19.74 -18.68 3.41
CA LYS A 395 -18.87 -17.52 3.20
C LYS A 395 -17.48 -17.90 2.69
N ILE A 396 -16.91 -18.97 3.24
CA ILE A 396 -15.61 -19.48 2.79
C ILE A 396 -15.71 -19.90 1.32
N ILE A 397 -16.77 -20.64 0.95
CA ILE A 397 -17.02 -21.09 -0.43
C ILE A 397 -17.21 -19.90 -1.39
N ASP A 398 -17.94 -18.86 -0.99
CA ASP A 398 -18.16 -17.67 -1.83
C ASP A 398 -16.87 -16.89 -2.13
N ILE A 399 -15.92 -16.90 -1.18
CA ILE A 399 -14.63 -16.21 -1.31
C ILE A 399 -13.64 -17.02 -2.14
N LEU A 400 -13.75 -18.35 -2.10
CA LEU A 400 -12.94 -19.26 -2.89
C LEU A 400 -13.40 -19.21 -4.33
#